data_AF-A0A0C3A999-F1
#
_entry.id   AF-A0A0C3A999-F1
#
_cell.length_a   1.000
_cell.length_b   1.000
_cell.length_c   1.000
_cell.angle_alpha   90.00
_cell.angle_beta   90.00
_cell.angle_gamma   90.00
#
_symmetry.space_group_name_H-M   'P 1'
#
loop_
_entity.id
_entity.type
_entity.pdbx_description
1 polymer ?
#
loop_
_entity_poly.entity_id
_entity_poly.type
_entity_poly.pdbx_seq_one_letter_code
_entity_poly.pdbx_strand_id
1 'polypeptide(L)'
;MEHRVAISGVGKKEQETIDKPKGSAGNGFVLINEMELQDKRQTYLNIQRTVRALCHEGGLDLQRTYRQQSMCDLANIFEVAKKRHPYLNRFRNNWATMELVKQYLANRRKHTRMLEQLLASEVDDPTGSGGEDPAGDASGEIPIDPGLQ
;
A
#
# COMPACT_ATOMS: atom_id res chain seq x y z
N MET A 1 33.00 -30.72 -43.98
CA MET A 1 32.27 -30.91 -42.70
C MET A 1 32.00 -29.54 -42.12
N GLU A 2 30.86 -28.99 -42.52
CA GLU A 2 30.31 -27.74 -42.01
C GLU A 2 29.52 -28.05 -40.75
N HIS A 3 29.73 -27.31 -39.66
CA HIS A 3 28.68 -27.05 -38.66
C HIS A 3 28.96 -25.69 -38.01
N ARG A 4 28.32 -24.63 -38.54
CA ARG A 4 28.22 -23.33 -37.87
C ARG A 4 26.94 -23.36 -37.04
N VAL A 5 27.06 -23.34 -35.72
CA VAL A 5 25.92 -23.24 -34.80
C VAL A 5 25.44 -21.79 -34.83
N ALA A 6 24.25 -21.58 -35.39
CA ALA A 6 23.53 -20.32 -35.33
C ALA A 6 22.96 -20.14 -33.91
N ILE A 7 23.50 -19.18 -33.16
CA ILE A 7 22.89 -18.73 -31.90
C ILE A 7 21.80 -17.72 -32.28
N SER A 8 20.55 -18.17 -32.29
CA SER A 8 19.38 -17.33 -32.49
C SER A 8 19.26 -16.35 -31.33
N GLY A 9 19.49 -15.06 -31.58
CA GLY A 9 19.19 -13.99 -30.65
C GLY A 9 17.69 -13.96 -30.37
N VAL A 10 17.31 -14.30 -29.14
CA VAL A 10 15.94 -14.12 -28.65
C VAL A 10 15.67 -12.62 -28.56
N GLY A 11 14.95 -12.09 -29.56
CA GLY A 11 14.46 -10.72 -29.55
C GLY A 11 13.57 -10.49 -28.34
N LYS A 12 14.06 -9.71 -27.37
CA LYS A 12 13.20 -9.15 -26.32
C LYS A 12 12.19 -8.25 -27.02
N LYS A 13 10.91 -8.62 -27.01
CA LYS A 13 9.83 -7.66 -27.29
C LYS A 13 9.97 -6.52 -26.28
N GLU A 14 10.42 -5.36 -26.74
CA GLU A 14 10.35 -4.12 -25.97
C GLU A 14 8.87 -3.89 -25.66
N GLN A 15 8.45 -4.25 -24.44
CA GLN A 15 7.14 -3.88 -23.96
C GLN A 15 7.15 -2.36 -23.84
N GLU A 16 6.27 -1.67 -24.57
CA GLU A 16 6.08 -0.23 -24.44
C GLU A 16 5.85 0.10 -22.96
N THR A 17 6.85 0.71 -22.32
CA THR A 17 6.76 1.10 -20.93
C THR A 17 6.10 2.46 -20.82
N ILE A 18 5.12 2.57 -19.93
CA ILE A 18 4.43 3.81 -19.60
C ILE A 18 5.39 4.67 -18.75
N ASP A 19 5.73 5.86 -19.26
CA ASP A 19 6.51 6.86 -18.55
C ASP A 19 5.69 7.53 -17.44
N LYS A 20 6.38 8.08 -16.45
CA LYS A 20 5.71 8.76 -15.33
C LYS A 20 5.11 10.10 -15.79
N PRO A 21 3.82 10.38 -15.55
CA PRO A 21 3.24 11.69 -15.81
C PRO A 21 3.84 12.77 -14.91
N LYS A 22 3.69 14.04 -15.30
CA LYS A 22 4.16 15.17 -14.50
C LYS A 22 3.36 15.28 -13.19
N GLY A 23 4.06 15.48 -12.07
CA GLY A 23 3.45 15.60 -10.74
C GLY A 23 3.57 14.33 -9.89
N SER A 24 2.64 14.16 -8.95
CA SER A 24 2.55 13.00 -8.04
C SER A 24 1.11 12.55 -7.86
N ALA A 25 0.90 11.32 -7.40
CA ALA A 25 -0.44 10.80 -7.16
C ALA A 25 -1.19 11.66 -6.12
N GLY A 26 -2.35 12.18 -6.51
CA GLY A 26 -3.15 13.09 -5.67
C GLY A 26 -2.68 14.56 -5.69
N ASN A 27 -1.58 14.86 -6.39
CA ASN A 27 -1.11 16.23 -6.65
C ASN A 27 -0.52 16.32 -8.06
N GLY A 28 -1.39 16.48 -9.06
CA GLY A 28 -1.03 16.56 -10.48
C GLY A 28 -1.70 15.49 -11.33
N PHE A 29 -1.97 14.30 -10.78
CA PHE A 29 -2.71 13.25 -11.49
C PHE A 29 -3.44 12.28 -10.54
N VAL A 30 -4.40 11.56 -11.11
CA VAL A 30 -5.16 10.51 -10.44
C VAL A 30 -4.53 9.15 -10.79
N LEU A 31 -3.94 8.49 -9.79
CA LEU A 31 -3.09 7.30 -10.01
C LEU A 31 -3.81 6.15 -10.73
N ILE A 32 -5.07 5.87 -10.43
CA ILE A 32 -5.81 4.78 -11.09
C ILE A 32 -6.03 5.03 -12.58
N ASN A 33 -6.20 6.30 -12.99
CA ASN A 33 -6.38 6.68 -14.39
C ASN A 33 -5.06 6.54 -15.15
N GLU A 34 -3.96 7.03 -14.58
CA GLU A 34 -2.61 6.93 -15.19
C GLU A 34 -2.08 5.49 -15.20
N MET A 35 -2.59 4.65 -14.30
CA MET A 35 -2.37 3.22 -14.36
C MET A 35 -3.29 2.51 -15.35
N GLU A 36 -4.19 3.19 -16.07
CA GLU A 36 -5.15 2.61 -17.03
C GLU A 36 -6.08 1.54 -16.39
N LEU A 37 -6.44 1.72 -15.11
CA LEU A 37 -7.23 0.77 -14.33
C LEU A 37 -8.56 1.34 -13.82
N GLN A 38 -9.00 2.50 -14.31
CA GLN A 38 -10.25 3.16 -13.87
C GLN A 38 -11.47 2.23 -14.03
N ASP A 39 -11.54 1.49 -15.13
CA ASP A 39 -12.61 0.53 -15.42
C ASP A 39 -12.36 -0.85 -14.77
N LYS A 40 -11.14 -1.05 -14.24
CA LYS A 40 -10.67 -2.30 -13.61
C LYS A 40 -10.34 -2.08 -12.14
N ARG A 41 -11.23 -1.39 -11.43
CA ARG A 41 -11.03 -0.98 -10.02
C ARG A 41 -10.60 -2.12 -9.11
N GLN A 42 -11.15 -3.33 -9.28
CA GLN A 42 -10.76 -4.47 -8.46
C GLN A 42 -9.28 -4.86 -8.65
N THR A 43 -8.76 -4.77 -9.88
CA THR A 43 -7.35 -5.02 -10.19
C THR A 43 -6.47 -4.00 -9.48
N TYR A 44 -6.83 -2.72 -9.57
CA TYR A 44 -6.12 -1.65 -8.85
C TYR A 44 -6.10 -1.88 -7.33
N LEU A 45 -7.25 -2.23 -6.73
CA LEU A 45 -7.34 -2.50 -5.30
C LEU A 45 -6.51 -3.71 -4.88
N ASN A 46 -6.46 -4.76 -5.70
CA ASN A 46 -5.65 -5.96 -5.42
C ASN A 46 -4.14 -5.64 -5.46
N ILE A 47 -3.71 -4.86 -6.46
CA ILE A 47 -2.33 -4.36 -6.54
C ILE A 47 -2.03 -3.50 -5.31
N GLN A 48 -2.90 -2.55 -5.00
CA GLN A 48 -2.72 -1.64 -3.87
C GLN A 48 -2.63 -2.42 -2.53
N ARG A 49 -3.52 -3.39 -2.29
CA ARG A 49 -3.49 -4.25 -1.10
C ARG A 49 -2.16 -4.99 -1.00
N THR A 50 -1.69 -5.55 -2.12
CA THR A 50 -0.42 -6.28 -2.16
C THR A 50 0.77 -5.38 -1.86
N VAL A 51 0.84 -4.19 -2.47
CA VAL A 51 1.93 -3.24 -2.19
C VAL A 51 1.93 -2.80 -0.73
N ARG A 52 0.76 -2.59 -0.11
CA ARG A 52 0.65 -2.27 1.32
C ARG A 52 1.15 -3.40 2.20
N ALA A 53 0.76 -4.65 1.90
CA ALA A 53 1.27 -5.83 2.61
C ALA A 53 2.80 -5.93 2.49
N LEU A 54 3.35 -5.71 1.30
CA LEU A 54 4.79 -5.70 1.07
C LEU A 54 5.51 -4.57 1.82
N CYS A 55 4.88 -3.42 2.06
CA CYS A 55 5.47 -2.37 2.88
C CYS A 55 5.64 -2.82 4.35
N HIS A 56 4.69 -3.62 4.86
CA HIS A 56 4.79 -4.22 6.20
C HIS A 56 5.81 -5.36 6.24
N GLU A 57 5.69 -6.32 5.31
CA GLU A 57 6.56 -7.50 5.22
C GLU A 57 8.02 -7.13 4.90
N GLY A 58 8.22 -6.09 4.08
CA GLY A 58 9.52 -5.62 3.63
C GLY A 58 10.24 -4.68 4.61
N GLY A 59 9.72 -4.52 5.83
CA GLY A 59 10.43 -3.80 6.89
C GLY A 59 10.52 -2.28 6.71
N LEU A 60 9.65 -1.67 5.89
CA LEU A 60 9.63 -0.21 5.79
C LEU A 60 9.20 0.42 7.11
N ASP A 61 9.89 1.48 7.53
CA ASP A 61 9.48 2.28 8.67
C ASP A 61 8.29 3.17 8.26
N LEU A 62 7.09 2.77 8.68
CA LEU A 62 5.85 3.43 8.31
C LEU A 62 5.71 4.85 8.88
N GLN A 63 6.52 5.21 9.88
CA GLN A 63 6.54 6.56 10.45
C GLN A 63 7.49 7.50 9.72
N ARG A 64 8.37 6.97 8.86
CA ARG A 64 9.28 7.77 8.04
C ARG A 64 8.67 8.16 6.69
N THR A 65 9.24 9.20 6.10
CA THR A 65 8.89 9.61 4.73
C THR A 65 9.51 8.66 3.71
N TYR A 66 8.99 8.66 2.47
CA TYR A 66 9.51 7.83 1.39
C TYR A 66 11.01 8.02 1.15
N ARG A 67 11.51 9.26 1.22
CA ARG A 67 12.93 9.60 0.99
C ARG A 67 13.86 9.08 2.08
N GLN A 68 13.33 8.74 3.25
CA GLN A 68 14.08 8.25 4.40
C GLN A 68 14.08 6.72 4.50
N GLN A 69 13.41 6.03 3.57
CA GLN A 69 13.38 4.57 3.53
C GLN A 69 14.70 4.02 2.99
N SER A 70 15.02 2.80 3.41
CA SER A 70 16.13 2.02 2.85
C SER A 70 15.90 1.77 1.36
N MET A 71 16.89 2.10 0.54
CA MET A 71 16.83 1.87 -0.91
C MET A 71 16.79 0.37 -1.24
N CYS A 72 17.46 -0.47 -0.44
CA CYS A 72 17.47 -1.92 -0.62
C CYS A 72 16.07 -2.50 -0.38
N ASP A 73 15.38 -2.06 0.67
CA ASP A 73 14.03 -2.56 0.99
C ASP A 73 13.00 -2.11 -0.04
N LEU A 74 13.10 -0.86 -0.51
CA LEU A 74 12.29 -0.37 -1.63
C LEU A 74 12.52 -1.20 -2.90
N ALA A 75 13.78 -1.50 -3.24
CA ALA A 75 14.11 -2.32 -4.41
C ALA A 75 13.52 -3.73 -4.29
N ASN A 76 13.64 -4.37 -3.12
CA ASN A 76 13.05 -5.68 -2.85
C ASN A 76 11.52 -5.66 -3.01
N ILE A 77 10.84 -4.64 -2.45
CA ILE A 77 9.40 -4.47 -2.61
C ILE A 77 9.01 -4.34 -4.08
N PHE A 78 9.77 -3.58 -4.88
CA PHE A 78 9.48 -3.42 -6.30
C PHE A 78 9.62 -4.72 -7.07
N GLU A 79 10.67 -5.51 -6.81
CA GLU A 79 10.84 -6.82 -7.44
C GLU A 79 9.74 -7.81 -7.06
N VAL A 80 9.39 -7.89 -5.77
CA VAL A 80 8.33 -8.80 -5.32
C VAL A 80 6.96 -8.34 -5.84
N ALA A 81 6.69 -7.04 -5.89
CA ALA A 81 5.45 -6.51 -6.44
C ALA A 81 5.28 -6.87 -7.92
N LYS A 82 6.34 -6.73 -8.73
CA LYS A 82 6.33 -7.15 -10.16
C LYS A 82 6.12 -8.65 -10.33
N LYS A 83 6.69 -9.48 -9.44
CA LYS A 83 6.47 -10.94 -9.46
C LYS A 83 5.02 -11.31 -9.12
N ARG A 84 4.42 -10.67 -8.11
CA ARG A 84 3.03 -10.92 -7.70
C ARG A 84 2.01 -10.33 -8.69
N HIS A 85 2.34 -9.19 -9.31
CA HIS A 85 1.50 -8.48 -10.26
C HIS A 85 2.30 -8.12 -11.51
N PRO A 86 2.38 -9.04 -12.50
CA PRO A 86 3.13 -8.79 -13.73
C PRO A 86 2.71 -7.54 -14.51
N TYR A 87 1.48 -7.06 -14.29
CA TYR A 87 0.98 -5.78 -14.82
C TYR A 87 1.89 -4.59 -14.49
N LEU A 88 2.57 -4.62 -13.34
CA LEU A 88 3.45 -3.54 -12.89
C LEU A 88 4.72 -3.39 -13.74
N ASN A 89 5.09 -4.40 -14.54
CA ASN A 89 6.25 -4.32 -15.43
C ASN A 89 6.07 -3.28 -16.55
N ARG A 90 4.82 -2.87 -16.83
CA ARG A 90 4.51 -1.85 -17.84
C ARG A 90 4.96 -0.45 -17.41
N PHE A 91 5.25 -0.20 -16.13
CA PHE A 91 5.57 1.14 -15.64
C PHE A 91 7.08 1.35 -15.51
N ARG A 92 7.62 2.31 -16.26
CA ARG A 92 9.06 2.58 -16.27
C ARG A 92 9.57 2.96 -14.89
N ASN A 93 10.73 2.45 -14.51
CA ASN A 93 11.37 2.72 -13.21
C ASN A 93 10.46 2.43 -12.00
N ASN A 94 9.46 1.55 -12.15
CA ASN A 94 8.49 1.19 -11.11
C ASN A 94 7.71 2.41 -10.57
N TRP A 95 7.45 3.43 -11.39
CA TRP A 95 6.86 4.68 -10.91
C TRP A 95 5.49 4.47 -10.26
N ALA A 96 4.66 3.57 -10.81
CA ALA A 96 3.34 3.27 -10.25
C ALA A 96 3.44 2.67 -8.84
N THR A 97 4.34 1.70 -8.65
CA THR A 97 4.59 1.08 -7.34
C THR A 97 5.15 2.10 -6.35
N MET A 98 6.09 2.96 -6.78
CA MET A 98 6.61 4.04 -5.96
C MET A 98 5.50 4.98 -5.48
N GLU A 99 4.58 5.40 -6.34
CA GLU A 99 3.48 6.29 -5.95
C GLU A 99 2.50 5.62 -4.99
N LEU A 100 2.21 4.32 -5.16
CA LEU A 100 1.43 3.54 -4.19
C LEU A 100 2.10 3.51 -2.81
N VAL A 101 3.42 3.28 -2.74
CA VAL A 101 4.18 3.29 -1.48
C VAL A 101 4.13 4.68 -0.84
N LYS A 102 4.37 5.76 -1.62
CA LYS A 102 4.30 7.14 -1.12
C LYS A 102 2.94 7.47 -0.52
N GLN A 103 1.86 7.16 -1.26
CA GLN A 103 0.49 7.40 -0.81
C GLN A 103 0.20 6.61 0.48
N TYR A 104 0.65 5.36 0.55
CA TYR A 104 0.47 4.52 1.72
C TYR A 104 1.17 5.09 2.96
N LEU A 105 2.47 5.40 2.85
CA LEU A 105 3.25 5.97 3.95
C LEU A 105 2.67 7.32 4.42
N ALA A 106 2.25 8.18 3.50
CA ALA A 106 1.63 9.46 3.83
C ALA A 106 0.33 9.29 4.62
N ASN A 107 -0.54 8.39 4.16
CA ASN A 107 -1.81 8.11 4.83
C ASN A 107 -1.59 7.47 6.21
N ARG A 108 -0.61 6.58 6.34
CA ARG A 108 -0.29 5.93 7.61
C ARG A 108 0.18 6.95 8.65
N ARG A 109 1.09 7.85 8.29
CA ARG A 109 1.53 8.94 9.19
C ARG A 109 0.38 9.88 9.57
N LYS A 110 -0.49 10.25 8.61
CA LYS A 110 -1.66 11.08 8.90
C LYS A 110 -2.59 10.39 9.90
N HIS A 111 -2.84 9.09 9.71
CA HIS A 111 -3.67 8.30 10.61
C HIS A 111 -3.07 8.17 12.01
N THR A 112 -1.75 7.91 12.11
CA THR A 112 -1.06 7.87 13.40
C THR A 112 -1.18 9.18 14.17
N ARG A 113 -0.93 10.33 13.51
CA ARG A 113 -1.08 11.65 14.15
C ARG A 113 -2.50 11.93 14.63
N MET A 114 -3.50 11.55 13.83
CA MET A 114 -4.91 11.71 14.21
C MET A 114 -5.26 10.87 15.43
N LEU A 115 -4.78 9.63 15.49
CA LEU A 115 -5.01 8.74 16.62
C LEU A 115 -4.30 9.25 17.89
N GLU A 116 -3.07 9.74 17.77
CA GLU A 116 -2.34 10.38 18.87
C GLU A 116 -3.09 11.59 19.44
N GLN A 117 -3.65 12.44 18.57
CA GLN A 117 -4.45 13.60 19.00
C GLN A 117 -5.73 13.19 19.72
N LEU A 118 -6.42 12.15 19.23
CA LEU A 118 -7.64 11.66 19.86
C LEU A 118 -7.34 11.09 21.26
N LEU A 119 -6.31 10.26 21.39
CA LEU A 119 -5.88 9.71 22.67
C LEU A 119 -5.43 10.80 23.64
N ALA A 120 -4.74 11.85 23.15
CA ALA A 120 -4.33 12.99 23.97
C ALA A 120 -5.51 13.85 24.47
N SER A 121 -6.63 13.89 23.74
CA SER A 121 -7.83 14.61 24.18
C SER A 121 -8.63 13.89 25.27
N GLU A 122 -8.45 12.57 25.43
CA GLU A 122 -9.14 11.76 26.46
C GLU A 122 -8.45 11.83 27.84
N VAL A 123 -7.23 12.37 27.94
CA VAL A 123 -6.42 12.42 29.17
C VAL A 123 -6.41 13.78 29.88
N ASP A 124 -7.19 14.76 29.42
CA ASP A 124 -7.22 16.12 29.99
C ASP A 124 -8.45 16.39 30.89
N ASP A 125 -8.96 15.36 31.58
CA ASP A 125 -9.94 15.51 32.67
C ASP A 125 -9.27 15.21 34.04
N PRO A 126 -8.92 16.23 34.83
CA PRO A 126 -8.49 16.06 36.21
C PRO A 126 -9.61 16.46 37.20
N THR A 127 -10.23 15.45 37.83
CA THR A 127 -10.97 15.52 39.13
C THR A 127 -12.39 16.12 39.08
N GLY A 128 -13.49 15.55 39.61
CA GLY A 128 -13.76 14.31 40.35
C GLY A 128 -15.15 14.33 41.04
N SER A 129 -15.63 13.14 41.42
CA SER A 129 -16.56 12.82 42.52
C SER A 129 -18.10 12.92 42.35
N GLY A 130 -18.76 11.75 42.43
CA GLY A 130 -20.15 11.56 42.87
C GLY A 130 -20.59 10.12 42.58
N GLY A 131 -20.95 9.34 43.61
CA GLY A 131 -21.36 7.92 43.51
C GLY A 131 -22.55 7.69 42.56
N GLU A 132 -22.88 6.47 42.16
CA GLU A 132 -23.36 5.36 43.00
C GLU A 132 -23.38 4.07 42.14
N ASP A 133 -22.92 2.95 42.68
CA ASP A 133 -23.31 1.59 42.23
C ASP A 133 -24.54 1.14 43.07
N PRO A 134 -25.26 0.04 42.77
CA PRO A 134 -25.54 -0.64 41.49
C PRO A 134 -27.02 -1.09 41.37
N ALA A 135 -27.59 -1.20 40.17
CA ALA A 135 -28.65 -2.20 39.85
C ALA A 135 -29.12 -2.07 38.40
N GLY A 136 -28.90 -3.10 37.59
CA GLY A 136 -29.39 -3.14 36.22
C GLY A 136 -29.05 -4.45 35.54
N ASP A 137 -29.72 -5.51 35.95
CA ASP A 137 -29.86 -6.78 35.24
C ASP A 137 -30.09 -6.56 33.73
N ALA A 138 -29.21 -7.12 32.91
CA ALA A 138 -29.48 -7.37 31.50
C ALA A 138 -28.62 -8.55 31.04
N SER A 139 -29.16 -9.74 31.25
CA SER A 139 -28.86 -10.92 30.44
C SER A 139 -28.88 -10.55 28.95
N GLY A 140 -27.81 -10.87 28.22
CA GLY A 140 -27.69 -10.50 26.81
C GLY A 140 -26.44 -11.08 26.16
N GLU A 141 -26.31 -12.41 26.19
CA GLU A 141 -25.46 -13.17 25.28
C GLU A 141 -25.71 -12.69 23.83
N ILE A 142 -24.68 -12.16 23.16
CA ILE A 142 -24.71 -12.01 21.70
C ILE A 142 -23.75 -13.06 21.11
N PRO A 143 -24.24 -13.98 20.27
CA PRO A 143 -23.47 -15.08 19.72
C PRO A 143 -22.35 -14.62 18.78
N ILE A 144 -21.21 -15.31 18.86
CA ILE A 144 -20.21 -15.34 17.81
C ILE A 144 -20.85 -16.07 16.61
N ASP A 145 -20.97 -15.39 15.47
CA ASP A 145 -21.26 -16.02 14.19
C ASP A 145 -19.94 -16.16 13.39
N PRO A 146 -19.34 -17.36 13.33
CA PRO A 146 -18.16 -17.62 12.51
C PRO A 146 -18.60 -18.31 11.21
N GLY A 147 -19.10 -17.56 10.23
CA GLY A 147 -19.54 -18.21 9.00
C GLY A 147 -20.04 -17.33 7.86
N LEU A 148 -19.17 -16.53 7.25
CA LEU A 148 -19.36 -16.15 5.85
C LEU A 148 -18.16 -16.62 5.00
N GLN A 149 -18.30 -17.82 4.44
CA GLN A 149 -17.68 -18.22 3.18
C GLN A 149 -18.53 -17.74 2.00
#